data_AF-A0A7M1BAF0-F1
#
_entry.id   AF-A0A7M1BAF0-F1
#
_cell.length_a   1.000
_cell.length_b   1.000
_cell.length_c   1.000
_cell.angle_alpha   90.00
_cell.angle_beta   90.00
_cell.angle_gamma   90.00
#
_symmetry.space_group_name_H-M   'P 1'
#
loop_
_entity.id
_entity.type
_entity.pdbx_description
1 polymer ?
#
loop_
_entity_poly.entity_id
_entity_poly.type
_entity_poly.pdbx_seq_one_letter_code
_entity_poly.pdbx_strand_id
1 'polypeptide(L)'
;MDGITKYVAYLTAVILALLVILVVFDATSRYLFSEGSTALQELEWHFFDVVILLSIAYTLRNNAHVRVDIFYDRFSEKTKALINILSFVLFVLPLSFLIIYIGIGFVELSYVQHEASSDPGGLKYRWIVKSLMPLAFMLLALQAFKELLSDIKRWREL
;
A
#
# COMPACT_ATOMS: atom_id res chain seq x y z
N MET A 1 8.31 5.36 -14.43
CA MET A 1 7.36 5.08 -13.33
C MET A 1 6.22 4.18 -13.76
N ASP A 2 5.51 4.48 -14.86
CA ASP A 2 4.32 3.74 -15.25
C ASP A 2 4.51 2.24 -15.48
N GLY A 3 5.70 1.83 -15.96
CA GLY A 3 6.08 0.42 -16.05
C GLY A 3 6.19 -0.24 -14.68
N ILE A 4 6.94 0.38 -13.74
CA ILE A 4 7.16 -0.13 -12.38
C ILE A 4 5.81 -0.32 -11.68
N THR A 5 4.96 0.70 -11.68
CA THR A 5 3.63 0.66 -11.05
C THR A 5 2.75 -0.44 -11.65
N LYS A 6 2.91 -0.77 -12.94
CA LYS A 6 2.17 -1.85 -13.61
C LYS A 6 2.70 -3.24 -13.22
N TYR A 7 4.02 -3.42 -13.13
CA TYR A 7 4.60 -4.68 -12.66
C TYR A 7 4.25 -4.96 -11.20
N VAL A 8 4.29 -3.92 -10.35
CA VAL A 8 3.84 -4.02 -8.96
C VAL A 8 2.37 -4.46 -8.89
N ALA A 9 1.50 -3.94 -9.77
CA ALA A 9 0.10 -4.37 -9.83
C ALA A 9 -0.09 -5.82 -10.28
N TYR A 10 0.71 -6.32 -11.23
CA TYR A 10 0.66 -7.74 -11.60
C TYR A 10 1.14 -8.64 -10.46
N LEU A 11 2.19 -8.23 -9.75
CA LEU A 11 2.67 -8.94 -8.57
C LEU A 11 1.59 -8.99 -7.49
N THR A 12 0.93 -7.88 -7.17
CA THR A 12 -0.15 -7.86 -6.17
C THR A 12 -1.35 -8.69 -6.61
N ALA A 13 -1.68 -8.73 -7.89
CA ALA A 13 -2.75 -9.59 -8.41
C ALA A 13 -2.44 -11.09 -8.21
N VAL A 14 -1.20 -11.51 -8.45
CA VAL A 14 -0.75 -12.90 -8.19
C VAL A 14 -0.81 -13.20 -6.69
N ILE A 15 -0.32 -12.30 -5.85
CA ILE A 15 -0.33 -12.47 -4.39
C ILE A 15 -1.76 -12.51 -3.86
N LEU A 16 -2.68 -11.72 -4.41
CA LEU A 16 -4.10 -11.78 -4.07
C LEU A 16 -4.70 -13.15 -4.41
N ALA A 17 -4.39 -13.72 -5.58
CA ALA A 17 -4.83 -15.07 -5.93
C ALA A 17 -4.29 -16.12 -4.94
N LEU A 18 -3.01 -16.01 -4.56
CA LEU A 18 -2.41 -16.87 -3.54
C LEU A 18 -3.04 -16.69 -2.16
N LEU A 19 -3.37 -15.46 -1.77
CA LEU A 19 -4.09 -15.15 -0.54
C LEU A 19 -5.46 -15.83 -0.52
N VAL A 20 -6.23 -15.75 -1.60
CA VAL A 20 -7.54 -16.41 -1.69
C VAL A 20 -7.38 -17.93 -1.54
N ILE A 21 -6.41 -18.54 -2.21
CA ILE A 21 -6.14 -19.98 -2.09
C ILE A 21 -5.76 -20.33 -0.65
N LEU A 22 -4.90 -19.53 -0.02
CA LEU A 22 -4.44 -19.72 1.35
C LEU A 22 -5.61 -19.65 2.34
N VAL A 23 -6.46 -18.62 2.24
CA VAL A 23 -7.63 -18.45 3.10
C VAL A 23 -8.61 -19.61 2.94
N VAL A 24 -8.88 -20.03 1.70
CA VAL A 24 -9.77 -21.18 1.44
C VAL A 24 -9.19 -22.45 2.04
N PHE A 25 -7.88 -22.68 1.88
CA PHE A 25 -7.20 -23.85 2.42
C PHE A 25 -7.24 -23.86 3.96
N ASP A 26 -6.85 -22.77 4.62
CA ASP A 26 -6.82 -22.67 6.08
C ASP A 26 -8.23 -22.73 6.69
N ALA A 27 -9.23 -22.11 6.07
CA ALA A 27 -10.63 -22.24 6.48
C ALA A 27 -11.11 -23.70 6.36
N THR A 28 -10.82 -24.36 5.24
CA THR A 28 -11.21 -25.76 5.03
C THR A 28 -10.56 -26.69 6.05
N SER A 29 -9.25 -26.51 6.32
CA SER A 29 -8.50 -27.23 7.34
C SER A 29 -9.15 -27.11 8.72
N ARG A 30 -9.48 -25.88 9.13
CA ARG A 30 -10.06 -25.62 10.45
C ARG A 30 -11.47 -26.18 10.60
N TYR A 31 -12.33 -25.93 9.62
CA TYR A 31 -13.75 -26.25 9.76
C TYR A 31 -14.09 -27.71 9.42
N LEU A 32 -13.36 -28.34 8.49
CA LEU A 32 -13.64 -29.73 8.10
C LEU A 32 -12.75 -30.73 8.83
N PHE A 33 -11.51 -30.37 9.15
CA PHE A 33 -10.51 -31.27 9.72
C PHE A 33 -10.15 -30.94 11.17
N SER A 34 -10.66 -29.83 11.73
CA SER A 34 -10.31 -29.35 13.07
C SER A 34 -8.81 -29.09 13.28
N GLU A 35 -8.08 -28.85 12.19
CA GLU A 35 -6.65 -28.54 12.19
C GLU A 35 -6.44 -27.07 11.82
N GLY A 36 -5.80 -26.31 12.72
CA GLY A 36 -5.50 -24.89 12.50
C GLY A 36 -4.02 -24.59 12.67
N SER A 37 -3.49 -23.64 11.90
CA SER A 37 -2.10 -23.20 12.00
C SER A 37 -2.02 -21.69 12.17
N THR A 38 -1.44 -21.26 13.30
CA THR A 38 -1.15 -19.85 13.58
C THR A 38 -0.30 -19.23 12.47
N ALA A 39 0.71 -19.97 11.98
CA ALA A 39 1.56 -19.49 10.89
C ALA A 39 0.78 -19.23 9.59
N LEU A 40 -0.20 -20.08 9.24
CA LEU A 40 -1.01 -19.87 8.04
C LEU A 40 -1.89 -18.63 8.18
N GLN A 41 -2.53 -18.45 9.33
CA GLN A 41 -3.38 -17.28 9.60
C GLN A 41 -2.58 -15.98 9.60
N GLU A 42 -1.38 -15.98 10.16
CA GLU A 42 -0.50 -14.81 10.09
C GLU A 42 0.00 -14.56 8.67
N LEU A 43 0.24 -15.61 7.88
CA LEU A 43 0.64 -15.48 6.48
C LEU A 43 -0.48 -14.84 5.65
N GLU A 44 -1.75 -15.11 5.96
CA GLU A 44 -2.90 -14.43 5.34
C GLU A 44 -2.84 -12.92 5.58
N TRP A 45 -2.60 -12.49 6.83
CA TRP A 45 -2.47 -11.07 7.15
C TRP A 45 -1.27 -10.45 6.43
N HIS A 46 -0.16 -11.19 6.33
CA HIS A 46 1.04 -10.73 5.62
C HIS A 46 0.79 -10.56 4.12
N PHE A 47 0.10 -11.50 3.48
CA PHE A 47 -0.28 -11.37 2.08
C PHE A 47 -1.30 -10.24 1.87
N PHE A 48 -2.23 -10.06 2.79
CA PHE A 48 -3.15 -8.94 2.77
C PHE A 48 -2.42 -7.58 2.83
N ASP A 49 -1.46 -7.44 3.76
CA ASP A 49 -0.61 -6.26 3.86
C ASP A 49 0.15 -5.98 2.55
N VAL A 50 0.75 -7.01 1.94
CA VAL A 50 1.42 -6.88 0.64
C VAL A 50 0.47 -6.35 -0.43
N VAL A 51 -0.74 -6.92 -0.53
CA VAL A 51 -1.73 -6.52 -1.53
C VAL A 51 -2.14 -5.07 -1.33
N ILE A 52 -2.49 -4.68 -0.11
CA ILE A 52 -2.95 -3.32 0.18
C ILE A 52 -1.83 -2.31 -0.03
N LEU A 53 -0.68 -2.51 0.63
CA LEU A 53 0.41 -1.55 0.64
C LEU A 53 0.99 -1.32 -0.76
N LEU A 54 1.28 -2.39 -1.51
CA LEU A 54 1.86 -2.23 -2.84
C LEU A 54 0.86 -1.71 -3.89
N SER A 55 -0.45 -1.85 -3.65
CA SER A 55 -1.49 -1.34 -4.55
C SER A 55 -1.79 0.16 -4.37
N ILE A 56 -1.33 0.82 -3.30
CA ILE A 56 -1.65 2.24 -3.02
C ILE A 56 -1.16 3.16 -4.16
N ALA A 57 0.07 2.96 -4.64
CA ALA A 57 0.64 3.75 -5.73
C ALA A 57 -0.08 3.50 -7.07
N TYR A 58 -0.46 2.26 -7.36
CA TYR A 58 -1.24 1.91 -8.56
C TYR A 58 -2.65 2.51 -8.52
N THR A 59 -3.28 2.49 -7.35
CA THR A 59 -4.61 3.09 -7.14
C THR A 59 -4.56 4.61 -7.36
N LEU A 60 -3.50 5.27 -6.91
CA LEU A 60 -3.30 6.70 -7.16
C LEU A 60 -3.18 7.01 -8.64
N ARG A 61 -2.33 6.26 -9.36
CA ARG A 61 -2.15 6.43 -10.82
C ARG A 61 -3.47 6.33 -11.58
N ASN A 62 -4.34 5.41 -11.19
CA ASN A 62 -5.64 5.20 -11.85
C ASN A 62 -6.75 6.11 -11.31
N ASN A 63 -6.42 7.09 -10.46
CA ASN A 63 -7.41 7.99 -9.85
C ASN A 63 -8.56 7.25 -9.15
N ALA A 64 -8.26 6.08 -8.58
CA ALA A 64 -9.22 5.16 -7.98
C ALA A 64 -9.28 5.25 -6.44
N HIS A 65 -8.54 6.20 -5.85
CA HIS A 65 -8.71 6.53 -4.44
C HIS A 65 -10.09 7.16 -4.22
N VAL A 66 -10.75 6.80 -3.12
CA VAL A 66 -12.05 7.36 -2.78
C VAL A 66 -11.92 8.86 -2.60
N ARG A 67 -12.66 9.62 -3.39
CA ARG A 67 -12.75 11.08 -3.33
C ARG A 67 -14.16 11.50 -2.97
N VAL A 68 -14.28 12.68 -2.38
CA VAL A 68 -15.58 13.30 -2.13
C VAL A 68 -15.92 14.19 -3.33
N ASP A 69 -16.63 13.63 -4.30
CA ASP A 69 -16.79 14.27 -5.62
C ASP A 69 -17.92 15.31 -5.69
N ILE A 70 -18.78 15.44 -4.65
CA ILE A 70 -20.00 16.27 -4.63
C ILE A 70 -19.74 17.73 -5.03
N PHE A 71 -18.63 18.31 -4.56
CA PHE A 71 -18.23 19.68 -4.90
C PHE A 71 -17.19 19.73 -6.02
N TYR A 72 -16.37 18.68 -6.13
CA TYR A 72 -15.25 18.62 -7.06
C TYR A 72 -15.71 18.66 -8.52
N ASP A 73 -16.81 17.96 -8.84
CA ASP A 73 -17.32 17.86 -10.22
C ASP A 73 -17.77 19.20 -10.80
N ARG A 74 -18.20 20.13 -9.94
CA ARG A 74 -18.68 21.47 -10.35
C ARG A 74 -17.56 22.50 -10.52
N PHE A 75 -16.34 22.17 -10.13
CA PHE A 75 -15.22 23.10 -10.20
C PHE A 75 -14.65 23.22 -11.62
N SER A 76 -14.10 24.40 -11.92
CA SER A 76 -13.37 24.60 -13.17
C SER A 76 -12.14 23.69 -13.23
N GLU A 77 -11.69 23.35 -14.43
CA GLU A 77 -10.49 22.51 -14.62
C GLU A 77 -9.25 23.10 -13.96
N LYS A 78 -9.15 24.43 -13.90
CA LYS A 78 -8.07 25.14 -13.20
C LYS A 78 -8.16 24.99 -11.68
N THR A 79 -9.37 25.05 -11.13
CA THR A 79 -9.61 24.83 -9.69
C THR A 79 -9.33 23.37 -9.30
N LYS A 80 -9.75 22.40 -10.13
CA LYS A 80 -9.45 20.97 -9.91
C LYS A 80 -7.94 20.71 -9.86
N ALA A 81 -7.20 21.24 -10.83
CA ALA A 81 -5.74 21.14 -10.86
C ALA A 81 -5.10 21.76 -9.61
N LEU A 82 -5.56 22.93 -9.18
CA LEU A 82 -5.06 23.59 -7.95
C LEU A 82 -5.33 22.74 -6.70
N ILE A 83 -6.54 22.19 -6.56
CA ILE A 83 -6.90 21.32 -5.42
C ILE A 83 -6.03 20.07 -5.39
N ASN A 84 -5.78 19.43 -6.54
CA ASN A 84 -4.91 18.27 -6.61
C ASN A 84 -3.47 18.61 -6.20
N ILE A 85 -2.93 19.73 -6.71
CA ILE A 85 -1.59 20.22 -6.34
C ILE A 85 -1.49 20.42 -4.83
N LEU A 86 -2.44 21.12 -4.23
CA LEU A 86 -2.48 21.33 -2.78
C LEU A 86 -2.61 20.01 -2.02
N SER A 87 -3.41 19.08 -2.53
CA SER A 87 -3.59 17.75 -1.92
C SER A 87 -2.28 16.96 -1.90
N PHE A 88 -1.53 16.98 -3.00
CA PHE A 88 -0.23 16.32 -3.08
C PHE A 88 0.82 16.98 -2.17
N VAL A 89 0.93 18.31 -2.20
CA VAL A 89 1.96 19.05 -1.46
C VAL A 89 1.71 19.08 0.03
N LEU A 90 0.45 19.21 0.47
CA LEU A 90 0.12 19.36 1.89
C LEU A 90 -0.19 18.04 2.60
N PHE A 91 -0.65 17.02 1.86
CA PHE A 91 -1.09 15.77 2.47
C PHE A 91 -0.29 14.57 1.97
N VAL A 92 -0.35 14.24 0.67
CA VAL A 92 0.20 12.96 0.18
C VAL A 92 1.71 12.88 0.37
N LEU A 93 2.47 13.89 -0.06
CA LEU A 93 3.93 13.88 0.04
C LEU A 93 4.42 13.99 1.50
N PRO A 94 3.96 14.94 2.33
CA PRO A 94 4.39 15.02 3.72
C PRO A 94 4.07 13.76 4.52
N LEU A 95 2.87 13.20 4.35
CA LEU A 95 2.47 11.97 5.02
C LEU A 95 3.33 10.78 4.54
N SER A 96 3.60 10.69 3.24
CA SER A 96 4.45 9.62 2.70
C SER A 96 5.86 9.69 3.27
N PHE A 97 6.48 10.88 3.30
CA PHE A 97 7.81 11.04 3.88
C PHE A 97 7.84 10.78 5.38
N LEU A 98 6.80 11.19 6.12
CA LEU A 98 6.68 10.89 7.55
C LEU A 98 6.62 9.38 7.80
N ILE A 99 5.80 8.65 7.05
CA ILE A 99 5.66 7.19 7.19
C ILE A 99 6.94 6.47 6.76
N ILE A 100 7.64 6.93 5.72
CA ILE A 100 8.95 6.37 5.35
C ILE A 100 9.95 6.58 6.48
N TYR A 101 10.05 7.80 7.02
CA TYR A 101 11.00 8.15 8.07
C TYR A 101 10.78 7.31 9.34
N ILE A 102 9.54 7.26 9.83
CA ILE A 102 9.19 6.48 11.02
C ILE A 102 9.28 4.97 10.73
N GLY A 103 8.80 4.55 9.56
CA GLY A 103 8.74 3.14 9.16
C GLY A 103 10.11 2.47 9.09
N ILE A 104 11.15 3.18 8.61
CA ILE A 104 12.52 2.64 8.60
C ILE A 104 12.99 2.28 10.02
N GLY A 105 12.72 3.14 11.02
CA GLY A 105 13.06 2.84 12.41
C GLY A 105 12.33 1.62 12.97
N PHE A 106 11.06 1.43 12.62
CA PHE A 106 10.30 0.22 13.00
C PHE A 106 10.87 -1.06 12.37
N VAL A 107 11.33 -0.98 11.12
CA VAL A 107 11.95 -2.11 10.42
C VAL A 107 13.29 -2.47 11.04
N GLU A 108 14.13 -1.47 11.31
CA GLU A 108 15.44 -1.67 11.94
C GLU A 108 15.29 -2.30 13.33
N LEU A 109 14.40 -1.76 14.16
CA LEU A 109 14.14 -2.31 15.49
C LEU A 109 13.70 -3.78 15.43
N SER A 110 12.78 -4.08 14.52
CA SER A 110 12.27 -5.45 14.28
C SER A 110 13.38 -6.41 13.85
N TYR A 111 14.27 -5.94 12.97
CA TYR A 111 15.39 -6.72 12.45
C TYR A 111 16.41 -7.03 13.56
N VAL A 112 16.84 -6.00 14.30
CA VAL A 112 17.84 -6.15 15.38
C VAL A 112 17.31 -7.06 16.49
N GLN A 113 16.04 -6.91 16.86
CA GLN A 113 15.40 -7.73 17.90
C GLN A 113 15.06 -9.16 17.43
N HIS A 114 15.30 -9.50 16.16
CA HIS A 114 14.88 -10.78 15.57
C HIS A 114 13.40 -11.07 15.83
N GLU A 115 12.57 -10.04 15.67
CA GLU A 115 11.17 -10.07 16.06
C GLU A 115 10.43 -11.22 15.35
N ALA A 116 9.75 -12.01 16.17
CA ALA A 116 8.91 -13.12 15.76
C ALA A 116 7.53 -12.95 16.38
N SER A 117 6.55 -13.71 15.90
CA SER A 117 5.24 -13.73 16.53
C SER A 117 5.31 -14.14 18.01
N SER A 118 4.49 -13.48 18.83
CA SER A 118 4.24 -13.87 20.21
C SER A 118 3.43 -15.17 20.31
N ASP A 119 2.73 -15.53 19.24
CA ASP A 119 1.80 -16.64 19.27
C ASP A 119 2.52 -17.98 19.02
N PRO A 120 2.18 -19.05 19.74
CA PRO A 120 2.78 -20.36 19.53
C PRO A 120 2.63 -20.83 18.08
N GLY A 121 3.76 -21.16 17.45
CA GLY A 121 3.80 -21.59 16.06
C GLY A 121 3.60 -20.47 15.04
N GLY A 122 3.67 -19.19 15.43
CA GLY A 122 3.57 -18.05 14.52
C GLY A 122 4.83 -17.80 13.69
N LEU A 123 4.75 -16.84 12.76
CA LEU A 123 5.80 -16.54 11.80
C LEU A 123 7.00 -15.84 12.45
N LYS A 124 8.18 -16.17 11.94
CA LYS A 124 9.44 -15.51 12.29
C LYS A 124 9.73 -14.39 11.30
N TYR A 125 10.57 -13.44 11.69
CA TYR A 125 11.06 -12.34 10.83
C TYR A 125 9.99 -11.31 10.44
N ARG A 126 9.32 -10.72 11.45
CA ARG A 126 8.31 -9.67 11.28
C ARG A 126 8.80 -8.43 10.52
N TRP A 127 10.12 -8.20 10.50
CA TRP A 127 10.74 -7.09 9.79
C TRP A 127 10.43 -7.11 8.28
N ILE A 128 10.19 -8.28 7.68
CA ILE A 128 9.85 -8.42 6.26
C ILE A 128 8.57 -7.66 5.96
N VAL A 129 7.50 -7.90 6.72
CA VAL A 129 6.22 -7.22 6.50
C VAL A 129 6.29 -5.75 6.89
N LYS A 130 6.97 -5.43 7.99
CA LYS A 130 7.19 -4.03 8.38
C LYS A 130 7.92 -3.24 7.29
N SER A 131 8.81 -3.88 6.52
CA SER A 131 9.57 -3.23 5.43
C SER A 131 8.70 -2.86 4.23
N LEU A 132 7.54 -3.50 4.06
CA LEU A 132 6.59 -3.17 3.00
C LEU A 132 6.00 -1.78 3.19
N MET A 133 5.88 -1.30 4.43
CA MET A 133 5.31 0.02 4.71
C MET A 133 6.16 1.16 4.13
N PRO A 134 7.45 1.35 4.48
CA PRO A 134 8.27 2.39 3.87
C PRO A 134 8.44 2.18 2.36
N LEU A 135 8.51 0.92 1.89
CA LEU A 135 8.57 0.61 0.46
C LEU A 135 7.33 1.11 -0.31
N ALA A 136 6.13 0.83 0.20
CA ALA A 136 4.88 1.24 -0.41
C ALA A 136 4.73 2.76 -0.44
N PHE A 137 5.05 3.45 0.66
CA PHE A 137 4.97 4.90 0.71
C PHE A 137 6.07 5.58 -0.11
N MET A 138 7.22 4.94 -0.32
CA MET A 138 8.21 5.39 -1.30
C MET A 138 7.65 5.32 -2.72
N LEU A 139 7.02 4.21 -3.10
CA LEU A 139 6.35 4.08 -4.40
C LEU A 139 5.22 5.10 -4.57
N LEU A 140 4.44 5.34 -3.50
CA LEU A 140 3.38 6.35 -3.49
C LEU A 140 3.93 7.76 -3.68
N ALA A 141 4.99 8.13 -2.95
CA ALA A 141 5.63 9.44 -3.05
C ALA A 141 6.16 9.70 -4.47
N LEU A 142 6.80 8.70 -5.07
CA LEU A 142 7.27 8.78 -6.45
C LEU A 142 6.08 9.01 -7.42
N GLN A 143 4.98 8.26 -7.27
CA GLN A 143 3.82 8.40 -8.14
C GLN A 143 3.15 9.77 -7.93
N ALA A 144 3.00 10.20 -6.68
CA ALA A 144 2.44 11.50 -6.32
C ALA A 144 3.26 12.65 -6.91
N PHE A 145 4.59 12.54 -6.93
CA PHE A 145 5.46 13.54 -7.55
C PHE A 145 5.21 13.65 -9.06
N LYS A 146 4.99 12.53 -9.74
CA LYS A 146 4.64 12.52 -11.17
C LYS A 146 3.29 13.20 -11.43
N GLU A 147 2.26 12.85 -10.66
CA GLU A 147 0.92 13.46 -10.80
C GLU A 147 0.96 14.96 -10.48
N LEU A 148 1.69 15.36 -9.44
CA LEU A 148 1.90 16.77 -9.08
C LEU A 148 2.50 17.59 -10.24
N LEU A 149 3.55 17.08 -10.90
CA LEU A 149 4.14 17.76 -12.05
C LEU A 149 3.16 17.88 -13.22
N SER A 150 2.34 16.84 -13.44
CA SER A 150 1.29 16.84 -14.47
C SER A 150 0.23 17.91 -14.18
N ASP A 151 -0.25 18.00 -12.95
CA ASP A 151 -1.26 18.99 -12.55
C ASP A 151 -0.71 20.42 -12.56
N ILE A 152 0.57 20.64 -12.19
CA ILE A 152 1.23 21.95 -12.32
C ILE A 152 1.27 22.38 -13.78
N LYS A 153 1.61 21.47 -14.70
CA LYS A 153 1.63 21.77 -16.14
C LYS A 153 0.24 22.14 -16.63
N ARG A 154 -0.78 21.33 -16.30
CA ARG A 154 -2.18 21.59 -16.65
C ARG A 154 -2.67 22.93 -16.12
N TRP A 155 -2.33 23.29 -14.87
CA TRP A 155 -2.72 24.55 -14.27
C TRP A 155 -2.11 25.78 -14.96
N ARG A 156 -0.91 25.65 -15.53
CA ARG A 156 -0.22 26.73 -16.28
C ARG A 156 -0.78 26.92 -17.69
N GLU A 157 -1.34 25.86 -18.28
CA GLU A 157 -1.89 25.87 -19.65
C GLU A 157 -3.35 26.36 -19.70
N LEU A 158 -4.06 26.34 -18.57
CA LEU A 158 -5.44 26.84 -18.40
C LEU A 158 -5.49 28.28 -17.86
#